data_AF-A0A7Y5E6A6-F1
#
_entry.id   AF-A0A7Y5E6A6-F1
#
_cell.length_a   1.000
_cell.length_b   1.000
_cell.length_c   1.000
_cell.angle_alpha   90.00
_cell.angle_beta   90.00
_cell.angle_gamma   90.00
#
_symmetry.space_group_name_H-M   'P 1'
#
loop_
_entity.id
_entity.type
_entity.pdbx_description
1 polymer ?
#
loop_
_entity_poly.entity_id
_entity_poly.type
_entity_poly.pdbx_seq_one_letter_code
_entity_poly.pdbx_strand_id
1 'polypeptide(L)'
;MKKLIILILALIPVFSSCKKDNETDSTIQIREIAWISLSEHERSTVIVDWKQAPVTETIYKEKKAYAVVFKTSDDALLGPITVYVDSMSKIVLGQNLRF
;
A
#
# COMPACT_ATOMS: atom_id res chain seq x y z
N MET A 1 -16.05 59.72 14.32
CA MET A 1 -16.82 58.50 13.99
C MET A 1 -16.27 57.88 12.70
N LYS A 2 -15.33 56.93 12.81
CA LYS A 2 -14.99 56.00 11.73
C LYS A 2 -14.70 54.66 12.40
N LYS A 3 -15.54 53.67 12.08
CA LYS A 3 -15.48 52.30 12.57
C LYS A 3 -14.24 51.64 11.95
N LEU A 4 -13.37 51.05 12.76
CA LEU A 4 -12.36 50.12 12.28
C LEU A 4 -12.46 48.84 13.11
N ILE A 5 -13.46 48.03 12.76
CA ILE A 5 -13.56 46.64 13.20
C ILE A 5 -12.72 45.85 12.20
N ILE A 6 -11.56 45.35 12.64
CA ILE A 6 -10.83 44.32 11.89
C ILE A 6 -10.93 43.04 12.74
N LEU A 7 -11.86 42.18 12.34
CA LEU A 7 -12.08 40.85 12.87
C LEU A 7 -11.29 39.88 11.98
N ILE A 8 -10.05 39.56 12.37
CA ILE A 8 -9.25 38.55 11.68
C ILE A 8 -9.49 37.22 12.37
N LEU A 9 -10.59 36.59 11.99
CA LEU A 9 -10.86 35.19 12.27
C LEU A 9 -9.95 34.35 11.36
N ALA A 10 -8.73 34.05 11.82
CA ALA A 10 -7.86 33.08 11.17
C ALA A 10 -8.35 31.66 11.51
N LEU A 11 -9.48 31.28 10.90
CA LEU A 11 -9.90 29.89 10.79
C LEU A 11 -8.98 29.26 9.72
N ILE A 12 -7.90 28.59 10.14
CA ILE A 12 -7.14 27.75 9.21
C ILE A 12 -7.84 26.40 9.21
N PRO A 13 -8.54 26.04 8.12
CA PRO A 13 -9.19 24.75 8.03
C PRO A 13 -8.12 23.65 7.91
N VAL A 14 -8.11 22.76 8.88
CA VAL A 14 -7.42 21.47 8.88
C VAL A 14 -8.01 20.58 7.79
N PHE A 15 -7.52 20.64 6.55
CA PHE A 15 -7.79 19.59 5.57
C PHE A 15 -6.60 19.39 4.64
N SER A 16 -5.90 18.27 4.80
CA SER A 16 -5.43 17.42 3.72
C SER A 16 -4.95 16.08 4.29
N SER A 17 -5.85 15.37 4.99
CA SER A 17 -5.73 13.92 5.04
C SER A 17 -6.17 13.43 3.66
N CYS A 18 -5.23 13.32 2.72
CA CYS A 18 -5.45 12.59 1.47
C CYS A 18 -5.67 11.11 1.79
N LYS A 19 -6.85 10.76 2.31
CA LYS A 19 -7.35 9.40 2.19
C LYS A 19 -7.89 9.27 0.79
N LYS A 20 -7.13 8.59 -0.06
CA LYS A 20 -7.58 8.17 -1.40
C LYS A 20 -8.52 6.98 -1.20
N ASP A 21 -9.71 7.25 -0.66
CA ASP A 21 -10.77 6.28 -0.49
C ASP A 21 -11.49 6.10 -1.83
N ASN A 22 -10.82 5.45 -2.77
CA ASN A 22 -11.42 4.80 -3.94
C ASN A 22 -10.64 3.51 -4.19
N GLU A 23 -10.57 2.71 -3.13
CA GLU A 23 -10.05 1.36 -3.19
C GLU A 23 -11.02 0.51 -4.01
N THR A 24 -10.56 0.05 -5.18
CA THR A 24 -11.40 -0.77 -6.07
C THR A 24 -11.43 -2.22 -5.59
N ASP A 25 -12.52 -2.94 -5.86
CA ASP A 25 -12.64 -4.38 -5.59
C ASP A 25 -11.46 -5.17 -6.19
N SER A 26 -10.96 -4.75 -7.36
CA SER A 26 -9.78 -5.36 -7.98
C SER A 26 -8.51 -5.17 -7.17
N THR A 27 -8.34 -4.05 -6.46
CA THR A 27 -7.13 -3.80 -5.65
C THR A 27 -7.15 -4.65 -4.40
N ILE A 28 -8.32 -4.82 -3.76
CA ILE A 28 -8.50 -5.74 -2.64
C ILE A 28 -8.16 -7.18 -3.05
N GLN A 29 -8.69 -7.65 -4.19
CA GLN A 29 -8.39 -9.00 -4.70
C GLN A 29 -6.89 -9.22 -4.93
N ILE A 30 -6.19 -8.24 -5.50
CA ILE A 30 -4.73 -8.33 -5.71
C ILE A 30 -3.98 -8.48 -4.39
N ARG A 31 -4.35 -7.71 -3.37
CA ARG A 31 -3.73 -7.82 -2.04
C ARG A 31 -4.01 -9.16 -1.39
N GLU A 32 -5.23 -9.69 -1.54
CA GLU A 32 -5.62 -10.98 -0.98
C GLU A 32 -4.81 -12.12 -1.60
N ILE A 33 -4.68 -12.13 -2.93
CA ILE A 33 -3.84 -13.10 -3.67
C ILE A 33 -2.40 -13.06 -3.16
N ALA A 34 -1.83 -11.85 -3.04
CA ALA A 34 -0.48 -11.67 -2.54
C ALA A 34 -0.35 -12.14 -1.08
N TRP A 35 -1.30 -11.81 -0.22
CA TRP A 35 -1.31 -12.15 1.20
C TRP A 35 -1.40 -13.66 1.45
N ILE A 36 -2.27 -14.35 0.71
CA ILE A 36 -2.45 -15.81 0.82
C ILE A 36 -1.18 -16.55 0.36
N SER A 37 -0.43 -15.96 -0.59
CA SER A 37 0.80 -16.56 -1.11
C SER A 37 1.98 -16.56 -0.13
N LEU A 38 1.90 -15.77 0.95
CA LEU A 38 2.90 -15.75 1.99
C LEU A 38 2.83 -17.04 2.83
N SER A 39 3.99 -17.52 3.28
CA SER A 39 4.07 -18.53 4.33
C SER A 39 3.53 -18.01 5.66
N GLU A 40 3.24 -18.91 6.59
CA GLU A 40 2.80 -18.53 7.94
C GLU A 40 3.84 -17.68 8.67
N HIS A 41 5.12 -18.00 8.51
CA HIS A 41 6.21 -17.20 9.05
C HIS A 41 6.24 -15.81 8.42
N GLU A 42 6.17 -15.68 7.09
CA GLU A 42 6.18 -14.34 6.47
C GLU A 42 4.99 -13.51 6.97
N ARG A 43 3.78 -14.09 7.05
CA ARG A 43 2.61 -13.40 7.59
C ARG A 43 2.79 -12.96 9.04
N SER A 44 3.44 -13.76 9.88
CA SER A 44 3.67 -13.41 11.30
C SER A 44 4.59 -12.19 11.47
N THR A 45 5.43 -11.90 10.47
CA THR A 45 6.31 -10.72 10.48
C THR A 45 5.62 -9.45 9.99
N VAL A 46 4.44 -9.53 9.35
CA VAL A 46 3.78 -8.35 8.77
C VAL A 46 3.15 -7.48 9.86
N ILE A 47 3.56 -6.20 9.90
CA ILE A 47 3.24 -5.27 11.00
C ILE A 47 2.13 -4.27 10.66
N VAL A 48 1.61 -4.30 9.43
CA VAL A 48 0.51 -3.44 8.96
C VAL A 48 -0.60 -4.33 8.42
N ASP A 49 -1.86 -3.92 8.58
CA ASP A 49 -3.00 -4.59 7.96
C ASP A 49 -2.74 -4.78 6.44
N TRP A 50 -2.75 -6.02 5.99
CA TRP A 50 -2.44 -6.39 4.60
C TRP A 50 -3.40 -5.74 3.60
N LYS A 51 -4.63 -5.40 4.02
CA LYS A 51 -5.60 -4.69 3.17
C LYS A 51 -5.13 -3.29 2.81
N GLN A 52 -4.25 -2.71 3.61
CA GLN A 52 -3.67 -1.38 3.38
C GLN A 52 -2.32 -1.44 2.65
N ALA A 53 -1.84 -2.64 2.28
CA ALA A 53 -0.57 -2.81 1.59
C ALA A 53 -0.53 -1.99 0.28
N PRO A 54 0.54 -1.24 0.00
CA PRO A 54 0.67 -0.54 -1.28
C PRO A 54 0.64 -1.51 -2.46
N VAL A 55 -0.12 -1.15 -3.50
CA VAL A 55 -0.18 -1.86 -4.78
C VAL A 55 0.28 -0.89 -5.87
N THR A 56 1.27 -1.31 -6.66
CA THR A 56 1.80 -0.52 -7.78
C THR A 56 1.90 -1.38 -9.03
N GLU A 57 1.59 -0.80 -10.20
CA GLU A 57 1.84 -1.46 -11.48
C GLU A 57 3.33 -1.47 -11.80
N THR A 58 3.83 -2.57 -12.36
CA THR A 58 5.24 -2.76 -12.71
C THR A 58 5.42 -3.78 -13.84
N ILE A 59 6.66 -3.96 -14.28
CA ILE A 59 7.08 -5.08 -15.13
C ILE A 59 7.94 -6.03 -14.31
N TYR A 60 7.56 -7.30 -14.25
CA TYR A 60 8.31 -8.37 -13.59
C TYR A 60 8.49 -9.54 -14.53
N LYS A 61 9.74 -9.95 -14.79
CA LYS A 61 10.10 -11.01 -15.76
C LYS A 61 9.38 -10.82 -17.10
N GLU A 62 9.49 -9.61 -17.66
CA GLU A 62 8.89 -9.21 -18.95
C GLU A 62 7.34 -9.23 -18.99
N LYS A 63 6.67 -9.43 -17.86
CA LYS A 63 5.20 -9.41 -17.74
C LYS A 63 4.71 -8.18 -16.97
N LYS A 64 3.57 -7.63 -17.38
CA LYS A 64 2.86 -6.61 -16.60
C LYS A 64 2.33 -7.22 -15.32
N ALA A 65 2.69 -6.64 -14.19
CA ALA A 65 2.37 -7.16 -12.87
C ALA A 65 1.94 -6.04 -11.90
N TYR A 66 1.31 -6.43 -10.82
CA TYR A 66 1.15 -5.64 -9.62
C TYR A 66 2.19 -6.05 -8.59
N ALA A 67 2.93 -5.10 -8.04
CA ALA A 67 3.78 -5.28 -6.87
C ALA A 67 2.98 -4.91 -5.62
N VAL A 68 2.80 -5.88 -4.71
CA VAL A 68 2.16 -5.71 -3.41
C VAL A 68 3.24 -5.74 -2.33
N VAL A 69 3.37 -4.66 -1.56
CA VAL A 69 4.45 -4.49 -0.58
C VAL A 69 3.92 -4.65 0.84
N PHE A 70 4.39 -5.68 1.56
CA PHE A 70 4.08 -5.91 2.96
C PHE A 70 5.23 -5.45 3.85
N LYS A 71 4.95 -4.50 4.74
CA LYS A 71 5.88 -4.03 5.77
C LYS A 71 6.02 -5.08 6.88
N THR A 72 7.24 -5.37 7.28
CA THR A 72 7.54 -6.38 8.29
C THR A 72 8.37 -5.87 9.46
N SER A 73 8.34 -6.61 10.57
CA SER A 73 9.23 -6.43 11.72
C SER A 73 10.70 -6.56 11.33
N ASP A 74 10.99 -7.31 10.27
CA ASP A 74 12.34 -7.68 9.85
C ASP A 74 12.86 -6.76 8.73
N ASP A 75 12.11 -5.72 8.36
CA ASP A 75 12.44 -4.79 7.27
C ASP A 75 13.84 -4.19 7.42
N ALA A 76 14.31 -3.97 8.66
CA ALA A 76 15.63 -3.41 8.93
C ALA A 76 16.79 -4.32 8.49
N LEU A 77 16.57 -5.63 8.44
CA LEU A 77 17.58 -6.61 8.05
C LEU A 77 17.32 -7.16 6.64
N LEU A 78 16.06 -7.47 6.32
CA LEU A 78 15.70 -8.22 5.11
C LEU A 78 14.95 -7.37 4.08
N GLY A 79 14.49 -6.17 4.47
CA GLY A 79 13.54 -5.38 3.69
C GLY A 79 12.11 -5.94 3.69
N PRO A 80 11.13 -5.24 3.10
CA PRO A 80 9.73 -5.69 3.03
C PRO A 80 9.54 -6.92 2.13
N ILE A 81 8.44 -7.67 2.30
CA ILE A 81 8.05 -8.68 1.29
C ILE A 81 7.45 -7.87 0.15
N THR A 82 7.90 -8.13 -1.07
CA THR A 82 7.18 -7.70 -2.27
C THR A 82 6.73 -8.91 -3.05
N VAL A 83 5.41 -9.05 -3.25
CA VAL A 83 4.83 -10.11 -4.08
C VAL A 83 4.43 -9.52 -5.42
N TYR A 84 4.79 -10.21 -6.51
CA TYR A 84 4.42 -9.84 -7.87
C TYR A 84 3.25 -10.70 -8.34
N VAL A 85 2.12 -10.06 -8.68
CA VAL A 85 0.92 -10.71 -9.18
C VAL A 85 0.71 -10.31 -10.64
N ASP A 86 0.53 -11.27 -11.54
CA ASP A 86 0.29 -11.00 -12.96
C ASP A 86 -0.96 -10.12 -13.16
N SER A 87 -0.81 -9.05 -13.94
CA SER A 87 -1.85 -8.03 -14.07
C SER A 87 -3.11 -8.52 -14.78
N MET A 88 -2.99 -9.57 -15.63
CA MET A 88 -4.11 -10.13 -16.39
C MET A 88 -4.69 -11.36 -15.71
N SER A 89 -3.86 -12.39 -15.51
CA SER A 89 -4.26 -13.70 -15.01
C SER A 89 -4.45 -13.77 -13.49
N LYS A 90 -3.98 -12.75 -12.75
CA LYS A 90 -4.09 -12.70 -11.28
C LYS A 90 -3.36 -13.85 -10.57
N ILE A 91 -2.32 -14.40 -11.21
CA ILE A 91 -1.46 -15.46 -10.66
C ILE A 91 -0.19 -14.85 -10.07
N VAL A 92 0.29 -15.39 -8.95
CA VAL A 92 1.57 -14.98 -8.35
C VAL A 92 2.74 -15.39 -9.25
N LEU A 93 3.53 -14.42 -9.68
CA LEU A 93 4.73 -14.61 -10.51
C LEU A 93 5.99 -14.87 -9.68
N GLY A 94 5.99 -14.43 -8.43
CA GLY A 94 7.07 -14.64 -7.48
C GLY A 94 7.13 -13.54 -6.42
N GLN A 95 8.20 -13.57 -5.63
CA GLN A 95 8.48 -12.59 -4.59
C GLN A 95 9.87 -11.99 -4.79
N ASN A 96 10.09 -10.79 -4.23
CA ASN A 96 11.42 -10.20 -4.20
C ASN A 96 12.37 -11.01 -3.30
N LEU A 97 13.64 -11.05 -3.66
CA LEU A 97 14.67 -11.67 -2.84
C LEU A 97 14.90 -10.85 -1.57
N ARG A 98 15.06 -11.56 -0.46
CA ARG A 98 15.41 -11.03 0.86
C ARG A 98 16.77 -11.61 1.26
N PHE A 99 17.51 -10.85 2.06
CA PHE A 99 18.83 -11.26 2.58
C PHE A 99 18.70 -12.04 3.87
#